data_AF-A0A498NXN6-F1
#
_entry.id   AF-A0A498NXN6-F1
#
_cell.length_a   1.000
_cell.length_b   1.000
_cell.length_c   1.000
_cell.angle_alpha   90.00
_cell.angle_beta   90.00
_cell.angle_gamma   90.00
#
_symmetry.space_group_name_H-M   'P 1'
#
loop_
_entity.id
_entity.type
_entity.pdbx_description
1 polymer ?
#
loop_
_entity_poly.entity_id
_entity_poly.type
_entity_poly.pdbx_seq_one_letter_code
_entity_poly.pdbx_strand_id
1 'polypeptide(L)'
;MKEQLVSRCSTGLSSVLLTVPLEKPLQNEEEILDYLKCLFGPEVQKYIMILFTHGDELEELDQTIHEYLKHNDHEDLQRLVTECGGKFHCFNNKRKSDDQIQELQQKIEGMMMENSGKFMMKQMKRNSSKVTLVNFSERKELDLGKMSLQCV
;
A
#
# COMPACT_ATOMS: atom_id res chain seq x y z
N MET A 1 1.68 -16.58 -9.59
CA MET A 1 1.41 -15.23 -9.03
C MET A 1 2.69 -14.42 -8.83
N LYS A 2 3.67 -14.89 -8.03
CA LYS A 2 4.99 -14.23 -7.86
C LYS A 2 5.66 -13.81 -9.18
N GLU A 3 5.75 -14.73 -10.14
CA GLU A 3 6.44 -14.48 -11.42
C GLU A 3 5.78 -13.39 -12.28
N GLN A 4 4.45 -13.25 -12.22
CA GLN A 4 3.74 -12.20 -12.97
C GLN A 4 3.95 -10.82 -12.35
N LEU A 5 3.93 -10.73 -11.01
CA LEU A 5 4.19 -9.47 -10.30
C LEU A 5 5.62 -9.00 -10.56
N VAL A 6 6.58 -9.91 -10.41
CA VAL A 6 8.01 -9.68 -10.68
C VAL A 6 8.23 -9.25 -12.14
N SER A 7 7.59 -9.91 -13.11
CA SER A 7 7.72 -9.58 -14.54
C SER A 7 7.23 -8.16 -14.87
N ARG A 8 6.08 -7.73 -14.32
CA ARG A 8 5.54 -6.37 -14.55
C ARG A 8 6.36 -5.26 -13.90
N CYS A 9 7.15 -5.58 -12.88
CA CYS A 9 8.03 -4.65 -12.17
C CYS A 9 9.45 -4.61 -12.75
N SER A 10 9.69 -5.22 -13.92
CA SER A 10 11.02 -5.34 -14.54
C SER A 10 11.67 -4.00 -14.88
N THR A 11 10.89 -2.93 -15.06
CA THR A 11 11.35 -1.56 -15.29
C THR A 11 11.53 -0.73 -14.01
N GLY A 12 11.27 -1.32 -12.84
CA GLY A 12 11.31 -0.67 -11.53
C GLY A 12 9.95 -0.16 -11.04
N LEU A 13 9.78 -0.10 -9.72
CA LEU A 13 8.55 0.38 -9.06
C LEU A 13 8.69 1.86 -8.68
N SER A 14 7.75 2.69 -9.13
CA SER A 14 7.69 4.12 -8.73
C SER A 14 7.04 4.29 -7.36
N SER A 15 5.96 3.55 -7.10
CA SER A 15 5.33 3.40 -5.78
C SER A 15 4.46 2.13 -5.73
N VAL A 16 4.04 1.75 -4.54
CA VAL A 16 3.05 0.70 -4.26
C VAL A 16 1.97 1.32 -3.38
N LEU A 17 0.72 1.28 -3.83
CA LEU A 17 -0.42 1.77 -3.04
C LEU A 17 -1.08 0.58 -2.33
N LEU A 18 -1.05 0.55 -1.00
CA LEU A 18 -1.77 -0.42 -0.19
C LEU A 18 -3.10 0.21 0.25
N THR A 19 -4.20 -0.29 -0.30
CA THR A 19 -5.53 0.29 -0.09
C THR A 19 -6.16 -0.18 1.21
N VAL A 20 -6.65 0.76 2.02
CA VAL A 20 -7.26 0.48 3.33
C VAL A 20 -8.60 1.20 3.43
N PRO A 21 -9.75 0.49 3.40
CA PRO A 21 -11.05 1.12 3.56
C PRO A 21 -11.32 1.51 5.02
N LEU A 22 -11.68 2.77 5.29
CA LEU A 22 -11.88 3.27 6.66
C LEU A 22 -13.10 2.67 7.38
N GLU A 23 -14.08 2.16 6.64
CA GLU A 23 -15.29 1.52 7.19
C GLU A 23 -15.03 0.16 7.84
N LYS A 24 -13.83 -0.43 7.67
CA LYS A 24 -13.55 -1.83 8.02
C LYS A 24 -12.28 -1.95 8.84
N PRO A 25 -12.25 -2.87 9.83
CA PRO A 25 -10.99 -3.25 10.47
C PRO A 25 -10.00 -3.79 9.45
N LEU A 26 -8.71 -3.64 9.75
CA LEU A 26 -7.67 -4.34 9.00
C LEU A 26 -7.95 -5.84 8.98
N GLN A 27 -7.73 -6.46 7.82
CA GLN A 27 -7.90 -7.90 7.62
C GLN A 27 -6.56 -8.54 7.27
N ASN A 28 -5.99 -8.17 6.12
CA ASN A 28 -4.84 -8.86 5.52
C ASN A 28 -3.70 -7.89 5.16
N GLU A 29 -3.84 -6.60 5.47
CA GLU A 29 -2.94 -5.53 5.06
C GLU A 29 -1.51 -5.74 5.60
N GLU A 30 -1.39 -6.16 6.85
CA GLU A 30 -0.09 -6.48 7.47
C GLU A 30 0.57 -7.69 6.82
N GLU A 31 -0.22 -8.73 6.50
CA GLU A 31 0.28 -9.92 5.80
C GLU A 31 0.73 -9.60 4.37
N ILE A 32 0.02 -8.70 3.69
CA ILE A 32 0.40 -8.20 2.36
C ILE A 32 1.72 -7.43 2.46
N LEU A 33 1.86 -6.56 3.47
CA LEU A 33 3.10 -5.81 3.70
C LEU A 33 4.28 -6.75 3.94
N ASP A 34 4.13 -7.78 4.77
CA ASP A 34 5.16 -8.78 5.01
C ASP A 34 5.48 -9.61 3.77
N TYR A 35 4.47 -9.94 2.97
CA TYR A 35 4.67 -10.61 1.69
C TYR A 35 5.47 -9.74 0.71
N LEU A 36 5.20 -8.43 0.63
CA LEU A 36 5.96 -7.50 -0.20
C LEU A 36 7.41 -7.38 0.29
N LYS A 37 7.63 -7.25 1.59
CA LYS A 37 8.98 -7.24 2.19
C LYS A 37 9.73 -8.55 1.87
N CYS A 38 9.05 -9.70 1.90
CA CYS A 38 9.64 -10.99 1.55
C CYS A 38 10.00 -11.07 0.05
N LEU A 39 9.16 -10.52 -0.83
CA LEU A 39 9.32 -10.61 -2.28
C LEU A 39 10.37 -9.64 -2.83
N PHE A 40 10.36 -8.39 -2.35
CA PHE A 40 11.18 -7.30 -2.87
C PHE A 40 12.32 -6.92 -1.91
N GLY A 41 12.32 -7.44 -0.69
CA GLY A 41 13.23 -7.04 0.38
C GLY A 41 12.64 -5.93 1.23
N PRO A 42 13.15 -5.72 2.46
CA PRO A 42 12.58 -4.77 3.42
C PRO A 42 12.57 -3.33 2.92
N GLU A 43 13.50 -2.97 2.02
CA GLU A 43 13.58 -1.63 1.42
C GLU A 43 12.34 -1.22 0.62
N VAL A 44 11.51 -2.19 0.18
CA VAL A 44 10.27 -1.90 -0.55
C VAL A 44 9.30 -1.05 0.26
N GLN A 45 9.34 -1.11 1.60
CA GLN A 45 8.47 -0.33 2.47
C GLN A 45 8.63 1.18 2.27
N LYS A 46 9.80 1.63 1.79
CA LYS A 46 10.04 3.04 1.45
C LYS A 46 9.24 3.50 0.24
N TYR A 47 8.80 2.55 -0.59
CA TYR A 47 8.01 2.78 -1.81
C TYR A 47 6.52 2.48 -1.60
N ILE A 48 6.11 2.07 -0.40
CA ILE A 48 4.70 1.79 -0.07
C ILE A 48 4.06 3.06 0.51
N MET A 49 2.87 3.41 0.00
CA MET A 49 1.97 4.40 0.59
C MET A 49 0.67 3.70 1.01
N ILE A 50 0.17 4.03 2.20
CA ILE A 50 -1.17 3.63 2.61
C ILE A 50 -2.19 4.55 1.93
N LEU A 51 -3.07 3.98 1.10
CA LEU A 51 -4.17 4.71 0.47
C LEU A 51 -5.46 4.40 1.22
N PHE A 52 -5.82 5.29 2.15
CA PHE A 52 -7.12 5.20 2.81
C PHE A 52 -8.23 5.49 1.80
N THR A 53 -9.19 4.59 1.69
CA THR A 53 -10.36 4.76 0.82
C THR A 53 -11.61 4.94 1.65
N HIS A 54 -12.69 5.40 1.01
CA HIS A 54 -13.92 5.82 1.69
C HIS A 54 -13.71 7.06 2.57
N GLY A 55 -12.94 8.03 2.06
CA GLY A 55 -12.68 9.30 2.77
C GLY A 55 -13.92 10.14 3.05
N ASP A 56 -15.03 9.88 2.37
CA ASP A 56 -16.35 10.47 2.64
C ASP A 56 -16.85 10.19 4.06
N GLU A 57 -16.49 9.07 4.68
CA GLU A 57 -16.83 8.78 6.07
C GLU A 57 -16.21 9.81 7.03
N LEU A 58 -15.00 10.28 6.73
CA LEU A 58 -14.35 11.31 7.51
C LEU A 58 -14.98 12.69 7.29
N GLU A 59 -15.47 12.96 6.08
CA GLU A 59 -16.20 14.19 5.76
C GLU A 59 -17.53 14.25 6.54
N GLU A 60 -18.25 13.12 6.65
CA GLU A 60 -19.50 13.04 7.44
C GLU A 60 -19.26 13.25 8.94
N LEU A 61 -18.10 12.86 9.44
CA LEU A 61 -17.68 13.04 10.83
C LEU A 61 -17.01 14.41 11.11
N ASP A 62 -16.86 15.27 10.10
CA ASP A 62 -16.08 16.52 10.15
C ASP A 62 -14.68 16.32 10.76
N GLN A 63 -14.02 15.23 10.37
CA GLN A 63 -12.74 14.79 10.91
C GLN A 63 -11.70 14.67 9.80
N THR A 64 -10.44 15.04 10.09
CA THR A 64 -9.34 14.79 9.15
C THR A 64 -8.77 13.38 9.34
N ILE A 65 -8.16 12.82 8.29
CA ILE A 65 -7.46 11.53 8.39
C ILE A 65 -6.36 11.54 9.48
N HIS A 66 -5.73 12.69 9.73
CA HIS A 66 -4.71 12.80 10.78
C HIS A 66 -5.31 12.71 12.18
N GLU A 67 -6.49 13.30 12.39
CA GLU A 67 -7.21 13.19 13.67
C GLU A 67 -7.76 11.78 13.85
N TYR A 68 -8.27 11.18 12.79
CA TYR A 68 -8.74 9.79 12.79
C TYR A 68 -7.61 8.85 13.21
N LEU A 69 -6.45 8.94 12.55
CA LEU A 69 -5.31 8.11 12.92
C LEU A 69 -4.83 8.33 14.35
N LYS A 70 -5.02 9.50 14.97
CA LYS A 70 -4.58 9.76 16.36
C LYS A 70 -5.51 9.14 17.42
N HIS A 71 -6.68 8.64 17.05
CA HIS A 71 -7.58 8.01 17.99
C HIS A 71 -6.99 6.69 18.52
N ASN A 72 -7.17 6.41 19.81
CA ASN A 72 -6.63 5.18 20.44
C ASN A 72 -7.25 3.90 19.87
N ASP A 73 -8.45 3.99 19.27
CA ASP A 73 -9.10 2.84 18.64
C ASP A 73 -8.48 2.44 17.29
N HIS A 74 -7.48 3.19 16.81
CA HIS A 74 -6.86 3.02 15.50
C HIS A 74 -5.34 2.76 15.58
N GLU A 75 -4.88 2.16 16.68
CA GLU A 75 -3.47 1.78 16.89
C GLU A 75 -2.91 0.87 15.78
N ASP A 76 -3.74 -0.03 15.24
CA ASP A 76 -3.40 -0.92 14.14
C ASP A 76 -3.12 -0.14 12.83
N LEU A 77 -3.96 0.85 12.52
CA LEU A 77 -3.76 1.77 11.40
C LEU A 77 -2.50 2.62 11.58
N GLN A 78 -2.28 3.14 12.80
CA GLN A 78 -1.07 3.90 13.12
C GLN A 78 0.19 3.05 12.92
N ARG A 79 0.17 1.78 13.37
CA ARG A 79 1.27 0.83 13.18
C ARG A 79 1.53 0.61 11.70
N LEU A 80 0.51 0.30 10.91
CA LEU A 80 0.63 0.05 9.46
C LEU A 80 1.24 1.26 8.73
N VAL A 81 0.78 2.47 9.03
CA VAL A 81 1.32 3.72 8.49
C VAL A 81 2.78 3.92 8.89
N THR A 82 3.11 3.63 10.15
CA THR A 82 4.48 3.76 10.68
C THR A 82 5.44 2.80 9.99
N GLU A 83 5.04 1.55 9.77
CA GLU A 83 5.87 0.57 9.05
C GLU A 83 6.15 0.98 7.60
N CYS A 84 5.24 1.73 6.98
CA CYS A 84 5.42 2.29 5.63
C CYS A 84 6.15 3.64 5.63
N GLY A 85 6.77 4.03 6.75
CA GLY A 85 7.53 5.27 6.88
C GLY A 85 6.65 6.52 6.92
N GLY A 86 5.43 6.42 7.46
CA GLY A 86 4.53 7.55 7.66
C GLY A 86 3.80 8.03 6.41
N LYS A 87 3.90 7.30 5.29
CA LYS A 87 3.36 7.74 4.00
C LYS A 87 1.92 7.27 3.82
N PHE A 88 0.99 8.22 3.76
CA PHE A 88 -0.40 7.93 3.46
C PHE A 88 -1.11 9.05 2.69
N HIS A 89 -2.23 8.69 2.10
CA HIS A 89 -3.17 9.59 1.45
C HIS A 89 -4.60 9.08 1.68
N CYS A 90 -5.55 10.00 1.85
CA CYS A 90 -6.96 9.66 1.98
C CYS A 90 -7.68 10.02 0.68
N PHE A 91 -8.43 9.07 0.15
CA PHE A 91 -9.07 9.17 -1.16
C PHE A 91 -10.57 8.91 -1.00
N ASN A 92 -11.37 9.92 -1.35
CA ASN A 92 -12.81 9.81 -1.44
C ASN A 92 -13.18 9.28 -2.83
N ASN A 93 -13.68 8.04 -2.90
CA ASN A 93 -14.06 7.39 -4.17
C ASN A 93 -15.39 7.92 -4.73
N LYS A 94 -16.23 8.56 -3.90
CA LYS A 94 -17.49 9.17 -4.32
C LYS A 94 -17.27 10.54 -4.97
N ARG A 95 -16.14 11.19 -4.67
CA ARG A 95 -15.77 12.50 -5.23
C ARG A 95 -15.14 12.35 -6.63
N LYS A 96 -15.77 12.97 -7.63
CA LYS A 96 -15.24 13.07 -9.00
C LYS A 96 -14.52 14.42 -9.18
N SER A 97 -13.38 14.57 -8.53
CA SER A 97 -12.53 15.76 -8.64
C SER A 97 -11.13 15.35 -9.09
N ASP A 98 -10.63 16.02 -10.13
CA ASP A 98 -9.28 15.83 -10.63
C ASP A 98 -8.22 16.29 -9.63
N ASP A 99 -8.59 17.16 -8.67
CA ASP A 99 -7.67 17.69 -7.65
C ASP A 99 -7.12 16.55 -6.77
N GLN A 100 -7.98 15.61 -6.35
CA GLN A 100 -7.55 14.49 -5.50
C GLN A 100 -6.61 13.53 -6.26
N ILE A 101 -6.84 13.37 -7.57
CA ILE A 101 -5.96 12.58 -8.44
C ILE A 101 -4.61 13.28 -8.57
N GLN A 102 -4.62 14.59 -8.80
CA GLN A 102 -3.41 15.39 -8.92
C GLN A 102 -2.59 15.39 -7.62
N GLU A 103 -3.23 15.53 -6.46
CA GLU A 103 -2.57 15.45 -5.16
C GLU A 103 -1.93 14.07 -4.93
N LEU A 104 -2.62 12.99 -5.27
CA LEU A 104 -2.09 11.64 -5.17
C LEU A 104 -0.87 11.46 -6.09
N GLN A 105 -0.95 11.94 -7.34
CA GLN A 105 0.18 11.89 -8.29
C GLN A 105 1.40 12.66 -7.77
N GLN A 106 1.21 13.88 -7.27
CA GLN A 106 2.28 14.68 -6.69
C GLN A 106 2.95 13.98 -5.49
N LYS A 107 2.17 13.32 -4.63
CA LYS A 107 2.74 12.52 -3.53
C LYS A 107 3.54 11.32 -4.01
N ILE A 108 3.09 10.65 -5.08
CA ILE A 108 3.83 9.54 -5.69
C ILE A 108 5.16 10.02 -6.27
N GLU A 109 5.15 11.14 -7.00
CA GLU A 109 6.36 11.75 -7.56
C GLU A 109 7.33 12.19 -6.46
N GLY A 110 6.81 12.84 -5.40
CA GLY A 110 7.59 13.22 -4.22
C GLY A 110 8.29 12.03 -3.56
N MET A 111 7.55 10.95 -3.32
CA MET A 111 8.11 9.72 -2.76
C MET A 111 9.21 9.12 -3.65
N MET A 112 9.02 9.11 -4.96
CA MET A 112 10.03 8.62 -5.89
C MET A 112 11.31 9.46 -5.82
N MET A 113 11.18 10.79 -5.75
CA MET A 113 12.34 11.69 -5.61
C MET A 113 13.06 11.51 -4.27
N GLU A 114 12.33 11.39 -3.17
CA GLU A 114 12.89 11.12 -1.83
C GLU A 114 13.68 9.80 -1.80
N ASN A 115 13.20 8.79 -2.53
CA ASN A 115 13.86 7.49 -2.64
C ASN A 115 14.97 7.43 -3.69
N SER A 116 15.37 8.57 -4.27
CA SER A 116 16.41 8.67 -5.32
C SER A 116 16.08 7.92 -6.61
N GLY A 117 14.79 7.84 -6.96
CA GLY A 117 14.29 7.23 -8.19
C GLY A 117 13.42 6.00 -7.95
N LYS A 118 13.31 5.12 -8.96
CA LYS A 118 12.50 3.91 -8.90
C LYS A 118 13.17 2.80 -8.09
N PHE A 119 12.37 2.00 -7.40
CA PHE A 119 12.85 0.78 -6.77
C PHE A 119 13.21 -0.23 -7.86
N MET A 120 14.50 -0.51 -7.99
CA MET A 120 15.00 -1.53 -8.90
C MET A 120 15.05 -2.86 -8.17
N MET A 121 14.27 -3.82 -8.67
CA MET A 121 14.26 -5.17 -8.12
C MET A 121 15.62 -5.83 -8.40
N LYS A 122 16.50 -5.84 -7.39
CA LYS A 122 17.73 -6.64 -7.47
C LYS A 122 17.28 -8.10 -7.58
N GLN A 123 17.70 -8.79 -8.64
CA GLN A 123 17.49 -10.21 -8.83
C GLN A 123 17.87 -10.95 -7.54
N MET A 124 16.90 -11.30 -6.71
CA MET A 124 17.16 -12.07 -5.50
C MET A 124 17.62 -13.45 -5.96
N LYS A 125 18.93 -13.70 -5.81
CA LYS A 125 19.45 -15.06 -5.95
C LYS A 125 18.73 -15.93 -4.92
N ARG A 126 18.08 -16.99 -5.42
CA ARG A 126 17.44 -18.06 -4.66
C ARG A 126 18.35 -18.48 -3.50
N ASN A 127 18.09 -17.98 -2.30
CA ASN A 127 18.44 -18.71 -1.10
C ASN A 127 17.17 -19.46 -0.69
N SER A 128 17.22 -20.76 -0.92
CA SER A 128 16.23 -21.76 -0.58
C SER A 128 16.05 -21.84 0.94
N SER A 129 15.37 -20.86 1.52
CA SER A 129 14.77 -21.00 2.84
C SER A 129 13.28 -21.07 2.62
N LYS A 130 12.71 -22.20 3.00
CA LYS A 130 11.29 -22.55 2.89
C LYS A 130 10.43 -21.33 3.20
N VAL A 131 9.90 -20.67 2.18
CA VAL A 131 8.79 -19.74 2.35
C VAL A 131 7.63 -20.63 2.76
N THR A 132 7.29 -20.62 4.04
CA THR A 132 6.06 -21.23 4.54
C THR A 132 4.93 -20.66 3.70
N LEU A 133 4.30 -21.53 2.91
CA LEU A 133 3.07 -21.20 2.21
C LEU A 133 2.04 -20.97 3.31
N VAL A 134 1.76 -19.71 3.63
CA VAL A 134 0.58 -19.35 4.41
C VAL A 134 -0.59 -19.69 3.49
N ASN A 135 -1.26 -20.79 3.83
CA ASN A 135 -2.30 -21.39 3.01
C ASN A 135 -3.60 -20.65 3.33
N PHE A 136 -3.92 -19.63 2.54
CA PHE A 136 -5.22 -18.94 2.58
C PHE A 136 -6.29 -19.82 1.90
N SER A 137 -6.63 -20.93 2.54
CA SER A 137 -7.86 -21.68 2.30
C SER A 137 -8.89 -21.09 3.25
N GLU A 138 -10.01 -20.45 2.87
CA GLU A 138 -10.89 -20.66 1.73
C GLU A 138 -11.69 -19.37 1.43
N ARG A 139 -11.79 -18.98 0.14
CA ARG A 139 -12.78 -18.04 -0.48
C ARG A 139 -12.94 -16.65 0.17
N LYS A 140 -12.69 -15.52 -0.49
CA LYS A 140 -12.84 -15.16 -1.90
C LYS A 140 -11.47 -14.83 -2.48
N GLU A 141 -11.34 -14.90 -3.80
CA GLU A 141 -10.19 -14.38 -4.54
C GLU A 141 -9.57 -13.21 -3.79
N LEU A 142 -8.27 -13.31 -3.48
CA LEU A 142 -7.46 -12.12 -3.23
C LEU A 142 -7.72 -11.28 -4.47
N ASP A 143 -8.61 -10.30 -4.36
CA ASP A 143 -9.12 -9.58 -5.50
C ASP A 143 -7.93 -8.73 -5.93
N LEU A 144 -7.11 -9.25 -6.84
CA LEU A 144 -6.02 -8.50 -7.45
C LEU A 144 -6.56 -7.27 -8.19
N GLY A 145 -7.89 -7.11 -8.30
CA GLY A 145 -8.56 -5.86 -8.65
C GLY A 145 -8.47 -4.77 -7.57
N LYS A 146 -8.20 -5.09 -6.30
CA LYS A 146 -7.94 -4.11 -5.21
C LYS A 146 -6.48 -3.74 -5.05
N MET A 147 -5.57 -4.63 -5.47
CA MET A 147 -4.16 -4.30 -5.68
C MET A 147 -4.03 -3.65 -7.06
N SER A 148 -4.36 -2.36 -7.16
CA SER A 148 -3.88 -1.59 -8.31
C SER A 148 -2.36 -1.38 -8.13
N LEU A 149 -1.56 -2.40 -8.48
CA LEU A 149 -0.16 -2.19 -8.85
C LEU A 149 -0.16 -1.50 -10.22
N GLN A 150 -0.50 -0.21 -10.23
CA GLN A 150 -0.16 0.64 -11.35
C GLN A 150 1.33 0.94 -11.24
N CYS A 151 2.13 0.18 -11.97
CA CYS A 151 3.42 0.66 -12.42
C CYS A 151 3.15 1.88 -13.31
N VAL A 152 3.27 3.08 -12.74
CA VAL A 152 3.41 4.32 -13.52
C VAL A 152 4.89 4.55 -13.79
#